data_AF-J3KVZ5-F1
#
_entry.id   AF-J3KVZ5-F1
#
_cell.length_a   1.000
_cell.length_b   1.000
_cell.length_c   1.000
_cell.angle_alpha   90.00
_cell.angle_beta   90.00
_cell.angle_gamma   90.00
#
_symmetry.space_group_name_H-M   'P 1'
#
loop_
_entity.id
_entity.type
_entity.pdbx_description
1 polymer ?
#
loop_
_entity_poly.entity_id
_entity_poly.type
_entity_poly.pdbx_seq_one_letter_code
_entity_poly.pdbx_strand_id
1 'polypeptide(L)'
;MYIYAVWSWACHLLVLPWQARRQDQVPPLQHFPLAASPVSLAFRPWLPPPPPPPGPPAKTAYHDGEGHADECPHAPCFCPEPGRGLAARPPHLRAHFTPTHGWPLTVIRRNNRAVDLQLQEGRRVLHFLDVEGDGGHLFLLNVAPAGPAGVAVGTVLLVEPRVGATSTPAPPMFECHVAFYCRATGSRQSSEFAVRSTSLSDGLPVDSYAFVVPKVGQPPATASVVVSAFDVSRRRARSGDLRLRSN
;
A
#
# COMPACT_ATOMS: atom_id res chain seq x y z
N MET A 1 -46.03 -24.85 9.34
CA MET A 1 -46.82 -24.72 8.11
C MET A 1 -47.60 -23.41 8.19
N TYR A 2 -47.06 -22.33 7.64
CA TYR A 2 -47.78 -21.07 7.39
C TYR A 2 -47.11 -20.47 6.15
N ILE A 3 -47.85 -20.46 5.06
CA ILE A 3 -47.42 -20.05 3.72
C ILE A 3 -48.17 -18.74 3.45
N TYR A 4 -47.44 -17.66 3.14
CA TYR A 4 -47.98 -16.53 2.40
C TYR A 4 -46.96 -16.16 1.31
N ALA A 5 -47.36 -16.43 0.08
CA ALA A 5 -46.83 -15.84 -1.15
C ALA A 5 -47.46 -14.42 -1.31
N VAL A 6 -47.07 -13.48 -2.17
CA VAL A 6 -46.90 -13.48 -3.62
C VAL A 6 -46.40 -12.05 -4.02
N TRP A 7 -45.28 -11.93 -4.78
CA TRP A 7 -45.01 -11.11 -6.00
C TRP A 7 -45.36 -9.59 -6.02
N SER A 8 -44.81 -8.66 -6.82
CA SER A 8 -43.88 -8.56 -7.98
C SER A 8 -43.69 -7.05 -8.31
N TRP A 9 -42.87 -6.75 -9.33
CA TRP A 9 -42.76 -5.54 -10.19
C TRP A 9 -41.56 -4.61 -9.87
N ALA A 10 -40.44 -4.65 -10.63
CA ALA A 10 -40.17 -4.09 -12.00
C ALA A 10 -39.86 -2.57 -11.94
N CYS A 11 -38.92 -1.89 -12.62
CA CYS A 11 -38.23 -1.96 -13.92
C CYS A 11 -36.94 -1.10 -13.82
N HIS A 12 -35.76 -1.51 -14.32
CA HIS A 12 -35.16 -1.19 -15.63
C HIS A 12 -34.74 0.26 -15.94
N LEU A 13 -33.44 0.37 -16.27
CA LEU A 13 -32.77 1.24 -17.25
C LEU A 13 -32.49 2.71 -16.88
N LEU A 14 -31.20 3.09 -16.98
CA LEU A 14 -30.71 4.17 -17.84
C LEU A 14 -29.16 4.15 -17.89
N VAL A 15 -28.62 3.91 -19.07
CA VAL A 15 -27.19 3.87 -19.41
C VAL A 15 -27.02 4.61 -20.75
N LEU A 16 -26.10 5.59 -20.76
CA LEU A 16 -25.45 6.28 -21.90
C LEU A 16 -26.26 7.37 -22.68
N PRO A 17 -25.61 8.18 -23.54
CA PRO A 17 -24.49 9.09 -23.28
C PRO A 17 -24.72 10.49 -23.89
N TRP A 18 -23.96 11.49 -23.44
CA TRP A 18 -24.02 12.87 -23.95
C TRP A 18 -22.92 13.10 -24.99
N GLN A 19 -23.29 13.21 -26.26
CA GLN A 19 -22.48 13.85 -27.30
C GLN A 19 -23.37 14.47 -28.37
N ALA A 20 -23.15 15.77 -28.59
CA ALA A 20 -23.14 16.50 -29.87
C ALA A 20 -23.69 17.91 -29.66
N ARG A 21 -22.92 18.94 -30.01
CA ARG A 21 -23.10 19.68 -31.27
C ARG A 21 -22.07 20.81 -31.36
N ARG A 22 -21.26 20.75 -32.44
CA ARG A 22 -20.47 21.88 -32.95
C ARG A 22 -21.43 22.96 -33.45
N GLN A 23 -21.04 24.22 -33.31
CA GLN A 23 -21.48 25.22 -34.27
C GLN A 23 -20.34 26.21 -34.54
N ASP A 24 -20.08 26.33 -35.82
CA ASP A 24 -18.98 27.03 -36.47
C ASP A 24 -19.09 28.55 -36.32
N GLN A 25 -17.94 29.23 -36.22
CA GLN A 25 -17.81 30.61 -36.68
C GLN A 25 -16.59 30.75 -37.59
N VAL A 26 -16.89 31.13 -38.84
CA VAL A 26 -15.97 31.53 -39.91
C VAL A 26 -15.61 33.00 -39.73
N PRO A 27 -14.34 33.44 -39.97
CA PRO A 27 -13.92 34.82 -39.81
C PRO A 27 -14.14 35.66 -41.08
N PRO A 28 -14.32 36.99 -41.00
CA PRO A 28 -14.27 37.85 -42.16
C PRO A 28 -12.84 38.29 -42.48
N LEU A 29 -12.61 38.45 -43.78
CA LEU A 29 -11.34 38.73 -44.44
C LEU A 29 -11.21 40.22 -44.80
N GLN A 30 -9.94 40.64 -44.87
CA GLN A 30 -9.34 41.77 -45.61
C GLN A 30 -9.40 43.16 -44.97
N HIS A 31 -8.27 43.86 -44.96
CA HIS A 31 -7.95 45.00 -45.85
C HIS A 31 -6.41 45.19 -45.89
N PHE A 32 -5.83 45.21 -47.09
CA PHE A 32 -4.54 45.83 -47.44
C PHE A 32 -4.88 47.03 -48.33
N PRO A 33 -4.12 48.16 -48.29
CA PRO A 33 -3.14 48.35 -49.37
C PRO A 33 -1.90 49.27 -49.11
N LEU A 34 -0.94 49.08 -50.02
CA LEU A 34 0.00 50.02 -50.68
C LEU A 34 1.19 50.70 -49.94
N ALA A 35 2.37 50.12 -50.18
CA ALA A 35 3.58 50.68 -50.83
C ALA A 35 4.10 52.11 -50.52
N ALA A 36 5.36 52.19 -50.07
CA ALA A 36 6.32 53.21 -50.51
C ALA A 36 7.80 52.77 -50.28
N SER A 37 8.50 52.56 -51.40
CA SER A 37 9.88 52.98 -51.78
C SER A 37 11.16 52.60 -50.97
N PRO A 38 12.34 52.58 -51.64
CA PRO A 38 13.50 51.77 -51.28
C PRO A 38 14.70 52.57 -50.70
N VAL A 39 15.81 51.86 -50.50
CA VAL A 39 17.21 52.30 -50.26
C VAL A 39 17.70 52.20 -48.81
N SER A 40 18.40 51.10 -48.50
CA SER A 40 19.79 51.12 -47.98
C SER A 40 20.29 49.69 -47.75
N LEU A 41 21.10 49.20 -48.68
CA LEU A 41 21.94 48.01 -48.50
C LEU A 41 23.12 48.39 -47.61
N ALA A 42 22.95 48.21 -46.29
CA ALA A 42 24.06 48.17 -45.37
C ALA A 42 24.57 46.72 -45.26
N PHE A 43 25.82 46.51 -45.68
CA PHE A 43 26.55 45.26 -45.46
C PHE A 43 26.53 44.90 -43.96
N ARG A 44 25.77 43.85 -43.59
CA ARG A 44 25.88 43.21 -42.27
C ARG A 44 26.99 42.16 -42.34
N PRO A 45 28.01 42.23 -41.48
CA PRO A 45 28.96 41.13 -41.35
C PRO A 45 28.23 39.87 -40.89
N TRP A 46 28.57 38.72 -41.46
CA TRP A 46 28.03 37.43 -41.05
C TRP A 46 28.56 37.08 -39.66
N LEU A 47 27.68 37.07 -38.65
CA LEU A 47 27.98 36.41 -37.37
C LEU A 47 27.58 34.93 -37.50
N PRO A 48 28.39 34.00 -36.99
CA PRO A 48 27.97 32.60 -36.88
C PRO A 48 26.71 32.50 -36.00
N PRO A 49 25.82 31.53 -36.27
CA PRO A 49 24.61 31.37 -35.47
C PRO A 49 24.99 31.09 -34.00
N PRO A 50 24.24 31.61 -33.02
CA PRO A 50 24.45 31.25 -31.63
C PRO A 50 24.27 29.72 -31.46
N PRO A 51 25.03 29.09 -30.54
CA PRO A 51 24.82 27.68 -30.24
C PRO A 51 23.36 27.45 -29.80
N PRO A 52 22.77 26.28 -30.11
CA PRO A 52 21.43 25.98 -29.68
C PRO A 52 21.34 26.09 -28.15
N PRO A 53 20.20 26.55 -27.59
CA PRO A 53 20.00 26.54 -26.15
C PRO A 53 20.23 25.12 -25.62
N PRO A 54 20.80 24.96 -24.40
CA PRO A 54 20.90 23.64 -23.79
C PRO A 54 19.51 22.99 -23.80
N GLY A 55 19.43 21.79 -24.36
CA GLY A 55 18.19 21.03 -24.41
C GLY A 55 17.60 20.89 -23.00
N PRO A 56 16.27 20.74 -22.87
CA PRO A 56 15.66 20.51 -21.57
C PRO A 56 16.37 19.32 -20.91
N PRO A 57 16.67 19.39 -19.59
CA PRO A 57 17.32 18.29 -18.89
C PRO A 57 16.53 17.03 -19.22
N ALA A 58 17.25 15.99 -19.64
CA ALA A 58 16.66 14.72 -20.03
C ALA A 58 15.63 14.33 -18.97
N LYS A 59 14.34 14.41 -19.32
CA LYS A 59 13.30 13.79 -18.53
C LYS A 59 13.66 12.32 -18.59
N THR A 60 14.24 11.80 -17.51
CA THR A 60 14.39 10.37 -17.31
C THR A 60 13.02 9.78 -17.57
N ALA A 61 12.93 9.04 -18.66
CA ALA A 61 11.70 8.37 -19.04
C ALA A 61 11.34 7.46 -17.87
N TYR A 62 10.22 7.75 -17.20
CA TYR A 62 9.59 6.89 -16.19
C TYR A 62 9.12 5.54 -16.78
N HIS A 63 9.57 5.20 -17.98
CA HIS A 63 9.00 4.17 -18.84
C HIS A 63 9.68 2.79 -18.75
N ASP A 64 10.71 2.61 -17.93
CA ASP A 64 11.11 1.27 -17.46
C ASP A 64 10.33 0.88 -16.19
N GLY A 65 9.01 1.00 -16.28
CA GLY A 65 8.10 1.02 -15.13
C GLY A 65 7.93 -0.31 -14.41
N GLU A 66 8.04 -1.45 -15.11
CA GLU A 66 7.84 -2.77 -14.46
C GLU A 66 9.09 -3.27 -13.73
N GLY A 67 10.29 -3.09 -14.29
CA GLY A 67 11.53 -3.51 -13.62
C GLY A 67 11.95 -2.57 -12.49
N HIS A 68 11.81 -1.25 -12.69
CA HIS A 68 12.21 -0.29 -11.67
C HIS A 68 11.29 -0.31 -10.44
N ALA A 69 9.97 -0.51 -10.61
CA ALA A 69 9.03 -0.51 -9.49
C ALA A 69 9.33 -1.62 -8.47
N ASP A 70 9.82 -2.77 -8.93
CA ASP A 70 10.18 -3.89 -8.07
C ASP A 70 11.56 -3.72 -7.42
N GLU A 71 12.49 -2.98 -8.04
CA GLU A 71 13.85 -2.78 -7.52
C GLU A 71 14.03 -1.48 -6.72
N CYS A 72 13.06 -0.56 -6.76
CA CYS A 72 13.17 0.77 -6.16
C CYS A 72 12.93 0.73 -4.64
N PRO A 73 13.89 1.16 -3.81
CA PRO A 73 13.68 1.32 -2.36
C PRO A 73 12.61 2.35 -1.99
N HIS A 74 12.20 3.19 -2.96
CA HIS A 74 11.14 4.19 -2.80
C HIS A 74 9.78 3.71 -3.33
N ALA A 75 9.65 2.42 -3.67
CA ALA A 75 8.40 1.84 -4.14
C ALA A 75 7.25 2.11 -3.14
N PRO A 76 6.03 2.37 -3.64
CA PRO A 76 4.89 2.64 -2.78
C PRO A 76 4.33 1.34 -2.17
N CYS A 77 3.72 1.47 -1.00
CA CYS A 77 2.73 0.54 -0.50
C CYS A 77 1.33 1.07 -0.84
N PHE A 78 0.34 0.18 -0.86
CA PHE A 78 -1.02 0.49 -1.29
C PHE A 78 -2.02 0.36 -0.14
N CYS A 79 -3.10 1.14 -0.19
CA CYS A 79 -4.23 0.90 0.70
C CYS A 79 -5.02 -0.33 0.20
N PRO A 80 -5.29 -1.35 1.04
CA PRO A 80 -5.99 -2.56 0.62
C PRO A 80 -7.52 -2.39 0.53
N GLU A 81 -8.03 -1.18 0.74
CA GLU A 81 -9.47 -0.89 0.65
C GLU A 81 -9.92 -0.70 -0.81
N PRO A 82 -10.99 -1.39 -1.24
CA PRO A 82 -11.53 -1.25 -2.59
C PRO A 82 -11.87 0.20 -2.92
N GLY A 83 -11.46 0.67 -4.11
CA GLY A 83 -11.77 2.02 -4.61
C GLY A 83 -10.95 3.16 -4.00
N ARG A 84 -9.97 2.87 -3.14
CA ARG A 84 -9.08 3.87 -2.53
C ARG A 84 -7.62 3.52 -2.79
N GLY A 85 -7.17 3.72 -4.02
CA GLY A 85 -5.81 3.39 -4.48
C GLY A 85 -4.71 4.33 -4.00
N LEU A 86 -4.69 4.71 -2.72
CA LEU A 86 -3.57 5.50 -2.20
C LEU A 86 -2.29 4.66 -2.28
N ALA A 87 -1.34 5.13 -3.10
CA ALA A 87 0.00 4.60 -3.21
C ALA A 87 0.95 5.55 -2.46
N ALA A 88 1.54 5.09 -1.36
CA ALA A 88 2.40 5.92 -0.52
C ALA A 88 3.44 5.09 0.25
N ARG A 89 4.51 5.74 0.72
CA ARG A 89 5.47 5.10 1.63
C ARG A 89 4.80 4.71 2.96
N PRO A 90 5.30 3.69 3.68
CA PRO A 90 4.68 3.19 4.92
C PRO A 90 4.31 4.27 5.97
N PRO A 91 5.14 5.31 6.23
CA PRO A 91 4.77 6.36 7.19
C PRO A 91 3.53 7.17 6.80
N HIS A 92 3.40 7.50 5.51
CA HIS A 92 2.23 8.22 4.99
C HIS A 92 1.00 7.30 4.93
N LEU A 93 1.20 6.04 4.54
CA LEU A 93 0.14 5.04 4.54
C LEU A 93 -0.42 4.80 5.95
N ARG A 94 0.46 4.75 6.97
CA ARG A 94 0.07 4.73 8.39
C ARG A 94 -0.77 5.94 8.77
N ALA A 95 -0.35 7.14 8.38
CA ALA A 95 -1.07 8.38 8.67
C ALA A 95 -2.43 8.46 7.95
N HIS A 96 -2.62 7.72 6.85
CA HIS A 96 -3.87 7.61 6.12
C HIS A 96 -4.88 6.69 6.82
N PHE A 97 -4.44 5.58 7.41
CA PHE A 97 -5.34 4.54 7.92
C PHE A 97 -6.30 5.00 9.02
N THR A 98 -5.80 5.69 10.04
CA THR A 98 -6.63 6.12 11.17
C THR A 98 -7.68 7.18 10.78
N PRO A 99 -7.35 8.30 10.12
CA PRO A 99 -8.36 9.31 9.77
C PRO A 99 -9.31 8.84 8.66
N THR A 100 -8.83 8.03 7.72
CA THR A 100 -9.65 7.64 6.54
C THR A 100 -10.53 6.43 6.82
N HIS A 101 -10.02 5.46 7.58
CA HIS A 101 -10.70 4.18 7.82
C HIS A 101 -11.05 3.91 9.28
N GLY A 102 -10.62 4.78 10.21
CA GLY A 102 -10.85 4.57 11.63
C GLY A 102 -10.05 3.41 12.21
N TRP A 103 -9.03 2.90 11.50
CA TRP A 103 -8.26 1.76 12.00
C TRP A 103 -7.45 2.17 13.24
N PRO A 104 -7.60 1.45 14.36
CA PRO A 104 -6.81 1.72 15.54
C PRO A 104 -5.31 1.59 15.24
N LEU A 105 -4.53 2.54 15.72
CA LEU A 105 -3.08 2.51 15.66
C LEU A 105 -2.51 2.24 17.05
N THR A 106 -1.70 1.19 17.18
CA THR A 106 -0.95 0.89 18.40
C THR A 106 0.54 1.08 18.14
N VAL A 107 1.16 2.04 18.81
CA VAL A 107 2.62 2.27 18.74
C VAL A 107 3.31 1.46 19.82
N ILE A 108 4.31 0.67 19.42
CA ILE A 108 5.02 -0.28 20.27
C ILE A 108 6.49 0.14 20.28
N ARG A 109 6.98 0.54 21.45
CA ARG A 109 8.39 0.91 21.63
C ARG A 109 9.27 -0.34 21.54
N ARG A 110 10.49 -0.19 21.03
CA ARG A 110 11.45 -1.28 20.88
C ARG A 110 11.70 -2.10 22.15
N ASN A 111 11.72 -1.45 23.31
CA ASN A 111 11.92 -2.14 24.59
C ASN A 111 10.73 -3.05 24.96
N ASN A 112 9.57 -2.82 24.34
CA ASN A 112 8.38 -3.62 24.51
C ASN A 112 8.30 -4.66 23.38
N ARG A 113 8.61 -5.91 23.71
CA ARG A 113 8.64 -7.02 22.74
C ARG A 113 7.26 -7.56 22.39
N ALA A 114 6.24 -7.21 23.17
CA ALA A 114 4.89 -7.75 23.07
C ALA A 114 3.85 -6.68 23.34
N VAL A 115 2.70 -6.77 22.69
CA VAL A 115 1.53 -5.94 23.00
C VAL A 115 0.32 -6.83 23.22
N ASP A 116 -0.41 -6.60 24.31
CA ASP A 116 -1.70 -7.24 24.55
C ASP A 116 -2.82 -6.34 24.01
N LEU A 117 -3.66 -6.90 23.15
CA LEU A 117 -4.71 -6.20 22.43
C LEU A 117 -6.04 -6.90 22.71
N GLN A 118 -7.05 -6.12 23.09
CA GLN A 118 -8.42 -6.62 23.04
C GLN A 118 -8.76 -6.95 21.59
N LEU A 119 -9.23 -8.18 21.37
CA LEU A 119 -9.56 -8.65 20.03
C LEU A 119 -10.77 -7.85 19.52
N GLN A 120 -10.64 -7.31 18.32
CA GLN A 120 -11.74 -6.64 17.61
C GLN A 120 -11.71 -7.13 16.17
N GLU A 121 -12.88 -7.37 15.59
CA GLU A 121 -13.00 -7.65 14.17
C GLU A 121 -12.57 -6.41 13.36
N GLY A 122 -12.06 -6.64 12.15
CA GLY A 122 -11.52 -5.61 11.28
C GLY A 122 -10.00 -5.47 11.41
N ARG A 123 -9.51 -4.27 11.12
CA ARG A 123 -8.09 -4.01 10.90
C ARG A 123 -7.51 -3.10 11.96
N ARG A 124 -6.31 -3.43 12.40
CA ARG A 124 -5.52 -2.67 13.36
C ARG A 124 -4.09 -2.54 12.86
N VAL A 125 -3.57 -1.34 12.99
CA VAL A 125 -2.21 -0.99 12.62
C VAL A 125 -1.32 -1.10 13.86
N LEU A 126 -0.21 -1.84 13.74
CA LEU A 126 0.81 -1.94 14.78
C LEU A 126 2.09 -1.29 14.24
N HIS A 127 2.63 -0.32 14.97
CA HIS A 127 3.85 0.37 14.58
C HIS A 127 4.96 0.06 15.58
N PHE A 128 5.89 -0.82 15.20
CA PHE A 128 7.03 -1.20 16.02
C PHE A 128 8.18 -0.25 15.72
N LEU A 129 8.53 0.59 16.71
CA LEU A 129 9.61 1.56 16.59
C LEU A 129 10.98 0.87 16.58
N ASP A 130 11.93 1.45 15.86
CA ASP A 130 13.33 1.04 15.87
C ASP A 130 14.09 1.60 17.09
N VAL A 131 15.44 1.54 17.04
CA VAL A 131 16.32 1.98 18.15
C VAL A 131 16.29 3.50 18.31
N GLU A 132 16.28 4.22 17.19
CA GLU A 132 16.40 5.67 17.15
C GLU A 132 15.03 6.34 17.39
N GLY A 133 13.93 5.60 17.19
CA GLY A 133 12.56 6.02 17.52
C GLY A 133 11.96 7.00 16.51
N ASP A 134 12.72 7.36 15.47
CA ASP A 134 12.29 8.14 14.31
C ASP A 134 11.84 7.25 13.13
N GLY A 135 12.24 5.98 13.13
CA GLY A 135 11.79 4.94 12.21
C GLY A 135 11.04 3.79 12.86
N GLY A 136 10.66 2.81 12.05
CA GLY A 136 9.92 1.63 12.50
C GLY A 136 9.30 0.81 11.39
N HIS A 137 8.81 -0.36 11.76
CA HIS A 137 8.13 -1.28 10.87
C HIS A 137 6.63 -1.27 11.13
N LEU A 138 5.88 -1.28 10.03
CA LEU A 138 4.43 -1.25 10.04
C LEU A 138 3.90 -2.66 9.90
N PHE A 139 3.09 -3.11 10.85
CA PHE A 139 2.38 -4.38 10.76
C PHE A 139 0.88 -4.14 10.71
N LEU A 140 0.18 -5.01 10.00
CA LEU A 140 -1.26 -5.02 9.90
C LEU A 140 -1.81 -6.29 10.54
N LEU A 141 -2.58 -6.13 11.60
CA LEU A 141 -3.42 -7.18 12.17
C LEU A 141 -4.80 -7.07 11.53
N ASN A 142 -5.23 -8.12 10.83
CA ASN A 142 -6.55 -8.22 10.24
C ASN A 142 -7.30 -9.40 10.83
N VAL A 143 -8.46 -9.14 11.43
CA VAL A 143 -9.35 -10.17 11.97
C VAL A 143 -10.60 -10.17 11.11
N ALA A 144 -10.79 -11.23 10.33
CA ALA A 144 -11.87 -11.31 9.36
C ALA A 144 -12.60 -12.66 9.45
N PRO A 145 -13.92 -12.69 9.14
CA PRO A 145 -14.65 -13.95 9.03
C PRO A 145 -14.01 -14.91 8.02
N ALA A 146 -13.94 -16.18 8.38
CA ALA A 146 -13.43 -17.27 7.56
C ALA A 146 -14.53 -18.32 7.36
N GLY A 147 -15.05 -18.38 6.14
CA GLY A 147 -16.04 -19.37 5.72
C GLY A 147 -17.43 -19.22 6.39
N PRO A 148 -18.37 -20.11 6.04
CA PRO A 148 -19.78 -20.00 6.46
C PRO A 148 -20.02 -20.41 7.93
N ALA A 149 -19.03 -20.99 8.61
CA ALA A 149 -19.16 -21.49 9.98
C ALA A 149 -19.23 -20.37 11.05
N GLY A 150 -19.08 -19.10 10.66
CA GLY A 150 -19.02 -17.97 11.59
C GLY A 150 -17.76 -17.98 12.45
N VAL A 151 -16.70 -18.61 11.96
CA VAL A 151 -15.34 -18.55 12.50
C VAL A 151 -14.69 -17.28 11.95
N ALA A 152 -13.82 -16.63 12.72
CA ALA A 152 -12.93 -15.59 12.19
C ALA A 152 -11.47 -16.05 12.29
N VAL A 153 -10.61 -15.49 11.45
CA VAL A 153 -9.16 -15.72 11.49
C VAL A 153 -8.45 -14.40 11.64
N GLY A 154 -7.39 -14.41 12.44
CA GLY A 154 -6.48 -13.30 12.56
C GLY A 154 -5.25 -13.51 11.69
N THR A 155 -4.87 -12.51 10.91
CA THR A 155 -3.67 -12.50 10.07
C THR A 155 -2.76 -11.35 10.50
N VAL A 156 -1.45 -11.58 10.54
CA VAL A 156 -0.44 -10.55 10.81
C VAL A 156 0.48 -10.43 9.59
N LEU A 157 0.61 -9.22 9.07
CA LEU A 157 1.40 -8.91 7.88
C LEU A 157 2.39 -7.81 8.18
N LEU A 158 3.56 -7.87 7.57
CA LEU A 158 4.52 -6.79 7.54
C LEU A 158 4.26 -5.94 6.28
N VAL A 159 4.02 -4.65 6.46
CA VAL A 159 3.70 -3.71 5.38
C VAL A 159 4.96 -2.98 4.94
N GLU A 160 5.48 -3.39 3.79
CA GLU A 160 6.74 -2.88 3.26
C GLU A 160 6.68 -2.68 1.75
N PRO A 161 7.47 -1.74 1.20
CA PRO A 161 7.64 -1.62 -0.24
C PRO A 161 8.06 -2.95 -0.85
N ARG A 162 7.61 -3.23 -2.07
CA ARG A 162 8.19 -4.32 -2.84
C ARG A 162 9.61 -3.88 -3.21
N VAL A 163 10.61 -4.54 -2.64
CA VAL A 163 12.00 -4.31 -2.97
C VAL A 163 12.59 -5.63 -3.46
N GLY A 164 13.27 -5.58 -4.60
CA GLY A 164 13.79 -6.75 -5.31
C GLY A 164 14.82 -7.48 -4.45
N ALA A 165 14.95 -8.80 -4.64
CA ALA A 165 15.83 -9.65 -3.84
C ALA A 165 17.32 -9.24 -3.88
N THR A 166 17.71 -8.37 -4.81
CA THR A 166 19.06 -7.82 -5.01
C THR A 166 19.30 -6.49 -4.30
N SER A 167 18.28 -5.90 -3.65
CA SER A 167 18.41 -4.60 -3.00
C SER A 167 19.29 -4.66 -1.76
N THR A 168 20.17 -3.67 -1.63
CA THR A 168 20.95 -3.42 -0.43
C THR A 168 20.40 -2.19 0.29
N PRO A 169 20.09 -2.26 1.60
CA PRO A 169 20.17 -3.44 2.48
C PRO A 169 19.09 -4.50 2.17
N ALA A 170 19.37 -5.75 2.55
CA ALA A 170 18.43 -6.87 2.42
C ALA A 170 17.08 -6.54 3.08
N PRO A 171 15.96 -7.04 2.53
CA PRO A 171 14.65 -6.79 3.11
C PRO A 171 14.60 -7.31 4.55
N PRO A 172 13.93 -6.58 5.45
CA PRO A 172 13.87 -6.97 6.83
C PRO A 172 13.01 -8.23 6.99
N MET A 173 13.43 -9.07 7.93
CA MET A 173 12.77 -10.33 8.23
C MET A 173 12.36 -10.34 9.69
N PHE A 174 11.08 -10.63 9.92
CA PHE A 174 10.51 -10.71 11.24
C PHE A 174 9.97 -12.09 11.53
N GLU A 175 10.16 -12.52 12.76
CA GLU A 175 9.44 -13.64 13.34
C GLU A 175 8.40 -13.08 14.32
N CYS A 176 7.15 -13.50 14.16
CA CYS A 176 6.09 -13.15 15.08
C CYS A 176 5.70 -14.33 15.95
N HIS A 177 5.51 -14.04 17.23
CA HIS A 177 4.79 -14.91 18.14
C HIS A 177 3.45 -14.26 18.47
N VAL A 178 2.37 -14.97 18.18
CA VAL A 178 1.00 -14.54 18.43
C VAL A 178 0.36 -15.51 19.42
N ALA A 179 -0.15 -14.99 20.54
CA ALA A 179 -0.91 -15.77 21.50
C ALA A 179 -2.33 -15.23 21.62
N PHE A 180 -3.30 -16.06 21.27
CA PHE A 180 -4.72 -15.77 21.41
C PHE A 180 -5.28 -16.41 22.67
N TYR A 181 -6.15 -15.67 23.35
CA TYR A 181 -6.85 -16.13 24.53
C TYR A 181 -8.30 -15.66 24.54
N CYS A 182 -9.25 -16.58 24.69
CA CYS A 182 -10.67 -16.28 24.87
C CYS A 182 -11.15 -16.81 26.22
N ARG A 183 -11.48 -15.92 27.14
CA ARG A 183 -11.97 -16.29 28.48
C ARG A 183 -13.33 -16.98 28.42
N ALA A 184 -14.22 -16.53 27.54
CA ALA A 184 -15.58 -17.05 27.45
C ALA A 184 -15.63 -18.55 27.08
N THR A 185 -14.69 -19.01 26.25
CA THR A 185 -14.62 -20.42 25.83
C THR A 185 -13.48 -21.19 26.50
N GLY A 186 -12.60 -20.51 27.23
CA GLY A 186 -11.33 -21.06 27.71
C GLY A 186 -10.32 -21.36 26.61
N SER A 187 -10.59 -20.99 25.36
CA SER A 187 -9.72 -21.29 24.21
C SER A 187 -8.41 -20.51 24.31
N ARG A 188 -7.30 -21.21 24.09
CA ARG A 188 -5.96 -20.63 24.02
C ARG A 188 -5.21 -21.21 22.82
N GLN A 189 -4.57 -20.34 22.07
CA GLN A 189 -3.75 -20.72 20.92
C GLN A 189 -2.46 -19.91 20.95
N SER A 190 -1.36 -20.50 20.51
CA SER A 190 -0.14 -19.76 20.22
C SER A 190 0.44 -20.20 18.89
N SER A 191 1.03 -19.28 18.16
CA SER A 191 1.66 -19.54 16.87
C SER A 191 2.91 -18.70 16.74
N GLU A 192 3.97 -19.33 16.25
CA GLU A 192 5.24 -18.69 15.92
C GLU A 192 5.50 -18.90 14.44
N PHE A 193 5.76 -17.82 13.70
CA PHE A 193 5.90 -17.87 12.25
C PHE A 193 6.74 -16.71 11.72
N ALA A 194 7.40 -16.94 10.59
CA ALA A 194 8.00 -15.87 9.81
C ALA A 194 6.90 -14.99 9.20
N VAL A 195 6.97 -13.69 9.44
CA VAL A 195 5.95 -12.74 9.00
C VAL A 195 6.05 -12.53 7.50
N ARG A 196 4.92 -12.67 6.80
CA ARG A 196 4.84 -12.36 5.37
C ARG A 196 4.92 -10.85 5.16
N SER A 197 5.89 -10.42 4.35
CA SER A 197 6.00 -9.04 3.86
C SER A 197 5.06 -8.83 2.67
N THR A 198 4.44 -7.65 2.59
CA THR A 198 3.52 -7.27 1.51
C THR A 198 3.48 -5.76 1.30
N SER A 199 3.37 -5.34 0.04
CA SER A 199 3.08 -3.96 -0.35
C SER A 199 1.59 -3.63 -0.32
N LEU A 200 0.73 -4.64 -0.06
CA LEU A 200 -0.74 -4.59 -0.13
C LEU A 200 -1.31 -4.28 -1.54
N SER A 201 -0.47 -4.33 -2.59
CA SER A 201 -0.91 -4.11 -3.98
C SER A 201 -1.97 -5.12 -4.43
N ASP A 202 -1.82 -6.36 -3.98
CA ASP A 202 -2.67 -7.49 -4.36
C ASP A 202 -3.81 -7.71 -3.34
N GLY A 203 -4.00 -6.73 -2.44
CA GLY A 203 -4.94 -6.82 -1.32
C GLY A 203 -4.40 -7.64 -0.15
N LEU A 204 -5.33 -8.16 0.66
CA LEU A 204 -5.00 -8.99 1.82
C LEU A 204 -4.90 -10.47 1.43
N PRO A 205 -3.83 -11.18 1.84
CA PRO A 205 -3.71 -12.62 1.61
C PRO A 205 -4.79 -13.38 2.37
N VAL A 206 -5.43 -14.32 1.69
CA VAL A 206 -6.51 -15.17 2.22
C VAL A 206 -6.01 -16.50 2.78
N ASP A 207 -4.75 -16.84 2.52
CA ASP A 207 -4.11 -18.13 2.78
C ASP A 207 -3.20 -18.14 4.01
N SER A 208 -3.00 -16.99 4.65
CA SER A 208 -2.16 -16.86 5.85
C SER A 208 -2.99 -16.48 7.06
N TYR A 209 -2.96 -17.29 8.12
CA TYR A 209 -3.59 -17.00 9.40
C TYR A 209 -2.65 -17.32 10.56
N ALA A 210 -2.67 -16.45 11.57
CA ALA A 210 -1.88 -16.52 12.79
C ALA A 210 -2.67 -17.16 13.95
N PHE A 211 -4.00 -17.07 13.95
CA PHE A 211 -4.86 -17.69 14.95
C PHE A 211 -6.30 -17.79 14.44
N VAL A 212 -7.08 -18.68 15.05
CA VAL A 212 -8.51 -18.85 14.77
C VAL A 212 -9.31 -18.32 15.95
N VAL A 213 -10.37 -17.57 15.65
CA VAL A 213 -11.33 -17.04 16.62
C VAL A 213 -12.58 -17.93 16.57
N PRO A 214 -12.82 -18.76 17.59
CA PRO A 214 -14.04 -19.56 17.64
C PRO A 214 -15.27 -18.66 17.69
N LYS A 215 -16.38 -19.12 17.09
CA LYS A 215 -17.67 -18.45 17.19
C LYS A 215 -18.11 -18.40 18.65
N VAL A 216 -18.30 -17.20 19.18
CA VAL A 216 -18.88 -16.99 20.52
C VAL A 216 -20.23 -16.29 20.35
N GLY A 217 -21.25 -16.72 21.09
CA GLY A 217 -22.60 -16.14 21.02
C GLY A 217 -22.70 -14.69 21.50
N GLN A 218 -21.62 -14.12 22.05
CA GLN A 218 -21.53 -12.73 22.50
C GLN A 218 -20.20 -12.10 22.05
N PRO A 219 -20.21 -10.83 21.59
CA PRO A 219 -19.04 -10.14 21.04
C PRO A 219 -18.11 -9.59 22.16
N PRO A 220 -16.96 -8.98 21.86
CA PRO A 220 -15.63 -9.56 21.79
C PRO A 220 -14.76 -9.24 23.04
N ALA A 221 -15.36 -8.72 24.12
CA ALA A 221 -14.64 -8.15 25.27
C ALA A 221 -13.90 -9.17 26.15
N THR A 222 -14.08 -10.46 25.90
CA THR A 222 -13.46 -11.55 26.65
C THR A 222 -12.26 -12.16 25.94
N ALA A 223 -11.93 -11.70 24.74
CA ALA A 223 -10.85 -12.22 23.93
C ALA A 223 -9.72 -11.20 23.79
N SER A 224 -8.50 -11.66 23.94
CA SER A 224 -7.30 -10.86 23.70
C SER A 224 -6.29 -11.60 22.83
N VAL A 225 -5.44 -10.82 22.19
CA VAL A 225 -4.33 -11.32 21.40
C VAL A 225 -3.07 -10.58 21.80
N VAL A 226 -2.05 -11.35 22.15
CA VAL A 226 -0.70 -10.84 22.37
C VAL A 226 0.09 -11.01 21.10
N VAL A 227 0.65 -9.93 20.58
CA VAL A 227 1.49 -9.94 19.37
C VAL A 227 2.90 -9.51 19.76
N SER A 228 3.87 -10.36 19.46
CA SER A 228 5.29 -10.09 19.60
C SER A 228 5.96 -10.15 18.23
N ALA A 229 6.88 -9.23 17.94
CA ALA A 229 7.66 -9.22 16.71
C ALA A 229 9.16 -9.15 17.01
N PHE A 230 9.94 -9.99 16.36
CA PHE A 230 11.38 -10.09 16.54
C PHE A 230 12.08 -9.87 15.20
N ASP A 231 12.92 -8.84 15.12
CA ASP A 231 13.80 -8.63 13.97
C ASP A 231 14.88 -9.74 13.95
N VAL A 232 14.81 -10.59 12.94
CA VAL A 232 15.73 -11.72 12.73
C VAL A 232 16.66 -11.50 11.53
N SER A 233 16.62 -10.31 10.92
CA SER A 233 17.42 -9.95 9.73
C SER A 233 18.91 -10.19 9.95
N ARG A 234 19.43 -9.92 11.17
CA ARG A 234 20.84 -10.10 11.52
C ARG A 234 21.24 -11.54 11.90
N ARG A 235 20.28 -12.41 12.27
CA ARG A 235 20.59 -13.80 12.67
C ARG A 235 21.08 -14.64 11.49
N ARG A 236 20.52 -14.39 10.30
CA ARG A 236 20.87 -15.14 9.08
C ARG A 236 22.20 -14.70 8.46
N ALA A 237 22.54 -13.41 8.54
CA ALA A 237 23.80 -12.87 8.04
C ALA A 237 25.03 -13.58 8.63
N ARG A 238 24.99 -13.94 9.93
CA ARG A 238 26.09 -14.67 10.59
C ARG A 238 26.24 -16.13 10.15
N SER A 239 25.19 -16.76 9.65
CA SER A 239 25.23 -18.17 9.24
C SER A 239 25.74 -18.36 7.80
N GLY A 240 25.64 -17.34 6.95
CA GLY A 240 26.09 -17.38 5.55
C GLY A 240 27.57 -17.09 5.37
N ASP A 241 28.17 -16.29 6.26
CA ASP A 241 29.55 -15.79 6.11
C ASP A 241 30.63 -16.79 6.61
N LEU A 242 30.22 -17.87 7.29
CA LEU A 242 31.13 -18.90 7.81
C LEU A 242 31.39 -20.05 6.81
N ARG A 243 30.80 -20.03 5.61
CA ARG A 243 30.99 -21.09 4.60
C ARG A 243 31.87 -20.70 3.40
N LEU A 244 32.46 -19.50 3.38
CA LEU A 244 33.33 -19.04 2.28
C LEU A 244 34.77 -18.71 2.71
N ARG A 245 35.23 -19.19 3.87
CA ARG A 245 36.64 -19.09 4.31
C ARG A 245 37.33 -20.44 4.53
N SER A 246 36.99 -21.42 3.70
CA SER A 246 37.77 -22.66 3.60
C SER A 246 37.82 -23.13 2.15
N ASN A 247 38.72 -22.54 1.38
CA ASN A 247 39.54 -23.21 0.37
C ASN A 247 40.74 -22.32 0.03
#